data_AF-A0A1Y3A4A4-F1
#
_entry.id   AF-A0A1Y3A4A4-F1
#
_cell.length_a   1.000
_cell.length_b   1.000
_cell.length_c   1.000
_cell.angle_alpha   90.00
_cell.angle_beta   90.00
_cell.angle_gamma   90.00
#
_symmetry.space_group_name_H-M   'P 1'
#
loop_
_entity.id
_entity.type
_entity.pdbx_description
1 polymer ?
#
loop_
_entity_poly.entity_id
_entity_poly.type
_entity_poly.pdbx_seq_one_letter_code
_entity_poly.pdbx_strand_id
1 'polypeptide(L)'
;GDRSLATTAAGARPEAVGAARATAAARFDAATVEPVEMPSRRRLLAVAREILDDRFADDLATVLESLPPGEFGRATEPSDRSLLVALAARHDHLFRDLRAWAGADGIGIAPAQEFTGDRQALVERELIESIKVPAGPGRPMLRLRAVDDALLRARAEEVPSVLEGRFDLPTDADGRTRHDAGRGERRPVWERKRR
;
A
#
# COMPACT_ATOMS: atom_id res chain seq x y z
N GLY A 1 -40.50 -34.46 -19.41
CA GLY A 1 -39.69 -33.75 -20.42
C GLY A 1 -38.29 -33.70 -19.90
N ASP A 2 -37.48 -34.66 -20.31
CA ASP A 2 -36.19 -35.01 -19.71
C ASP A 2 -35.08 -34.15 -20.33
N ARG A 3 -34.33 -33.40 -19.51
CA ARG A 3 -33.16 -32.62 -19.96
C ARG A 3 -31.90 -33.38 -19.56
N SER A 4 -31.38 -34.16 -20.50
CA SER A 4 -30.05 -34.76 -20.40
C SER A 4 -28.99 -33.71 -20.74
N LEU A 5 -28.18 -33.32 -19.76
CA LEU A 5 -26.93 -32.59 -19.97
C LEU A 5 -25.84 -33.61 -20.32
N ALA A 6 -25.62 -33.81 -21.61
CA ALA A 6 -24.51 -34.61 -22.11
C ALA A 6 -23.22 -33.76 -22.12
N THR A 7 -22.48 -33.80 -21.01
CA THR A 7 -21.09 -33.36 -20.93
C THR A 7 -20.24 -34.31 -21.79
N THR A 8 -19.91 -33.92 -23.02
CA THR A 8 -18.88 -34.61 -23.81
C THR A 8 -17.59 -33.79 -23.77
N ALA A 9 -16.72 -34.17 -22.83
CA ALA A 9 -15.30 -33.90 -22.90
C ALA A 9 -14.71 -34.67 -24.09
N ALA A 10 -14.67 -34.02 -25.26
CA ALA A 10 -13.87 -34.47 -26.40
C ALA A 10 -12.69 -33.51 -26.52
N GLY A 11 -11.46 -34.05 -26.48
CA GLY A 11 -10.21 -33.29 -26.55
C GLY A 11 -10.29 -32.20 -27.62
N ALA A 12 -10.03 -30.96 -27.21
CA ALA A 12 -10.11 -29.80 -28.07
C ALA A 12 -9.18 -30.03 -29.28
N ARG A 13 -9.77 -30.25 -30.45
CA ARG A 13 -9.01 -30.37 -31.71
C ARG A 13 -8.23 -29.06 -31.90
N PRO A 14 -6.97 -29.10 -32.36
CA PRO A 14 -6.17 -27.89 -32.57
C PRO A 14 -6.89 -26.82 -33.42
N GLU A 15 -7.66 -27.27 -34.41
CA GLU A 15 -8.59 -26.47 -35.23
C GLU A 15 -9.64 -25.72 -34.39
N ALA A 16 -10.23 -26.38 -33.38
CA ALA A 16 -11.21 -25.78 -32.48
C ALA A 16 -10.57 -24.75 -31.53
N VAL A 17 -9.34 -25.01 -31.08
CA VAL A 17 -8.55 -24.05 -30.29
C VAL A 17 -8.18 -22.84 -31.15
N GLY A 18 -7.77 -23.06 -32.41
CA GLY A 18 -7.47 -22.01 -33.38
C GLY A 18 -8.68 -21.13 -33.69
N ALA A 19 -9.84 -21.74 -33.95
CA ALA A 19 -11.09 -21.03 -34.20
C ALA A 19 -11.56 -20.24 -32.96
N ALA A 20 -11.46 -20.81 -31.76
CA ALA A 20 -11.78 -20.11 -30.52
C ALA A 20 -10.84 -18.90 -30.30
N ARG A 21 -9.53 -19.08 -30.53
CA ARG A 21 -8.53 -18.01 -30.44
C ARG A 21 -8.79 -16.89 -31.45
N ALA A 22 -9.07 -17.23 -32.71
CA ALA A 22 -9.38 -16.25 -33.76
C ALA A 22 -10.66 -15.47 -33.44
N THR A 23 -11.69 -16.16 -32.93
CA THR A 23 -12.94 -15.52 -32.50
C THR A 23 -12.72 -14.59 -31.29
N ALA A 24 -11.92 -15.01 -30.32
CA ALA A 24 -11.58 -14.19 -29.16
C ALA A 24 -10.76 -12.95 -29.57
N ALA A 25 -9.78 -13.11 -30.46
CA ALA A 25 -8.98 -12.02 -31.01
C ALA A 25 -9.87 -11.01 -31.76
N ALA A 26 -10.72 -11.47 -32.68
CA ALA A 26 -11.62 -10.58 -33.42
C ALA A 26 -12.61 -9.83 -32.50
N ARG A 27 -13.09 -10.46 -31.43
CA ARG A 27 -13.92 -9.77 -30.41
C ARG A 27 -13.14 -8.74 -29.61
N PHE A 28 -11.89 -9.02 -29.27
CA PHE A 28 -11.02 -8.08 -28.58
C PHE A 28 -10.69 -6.87 -29.47
N ASP A 29 -10.33 -7.11 -30.74
CA ASP A 29 -10.02 -6.06 -31.71
C ASP A 29 -11.23 -5.16 -32.03
N ALA A 30 -12.44 -5.72 -32.00
CA ALA A 30 -13.68 -4.98 -32.22
C ALA A 30 -14.24 -4.31 -30.96
N ALA A 31 -13.63 -4.55 -29.79
CA ALA A 31 -14.12 -3.96 -28.54
C ALA A 31 -13.75 -2.49 -28.46
N THR A 32 -14.70 -1.67 -27.97
CA THR A 32 -14.40 -0.31 -27.54
C THR A 32 -13.39 -0.37 -26.40
N VAL A 33 -12.25 0.31 -26.58
CA VAL A 33 -11.27 0.47 -25.51
C VAL A 33 -11.89 1.38 -24.46
N GLU A 34 -12.39 0.78 -23.38
CA GLU A 34 -12.64 1.50 -22.15
C GLU A 34 -11.32 1.53 -21.39
N PRO A 35 -10.74 2.70 -21.09
CA PRO A 35 -9.55 2.76 -20.27
C PRO A 35 -9.94 2.26 -18.88
N VAL A 36 -9.45 1.07 -18.53
CA VAL A 36 -9.36 0.71 -17.12
C VAL A 36 -8.36 1.70 -16.54
N GLU A 37 -8.85 2.68 -15.78
CA GLU A 37 -8.02 3.76 -15.19
C GLU A 37 -6.96 3.24 -14.21
N MET A 38 -6.97 1.92 -13.93
CA MET A 38 -5.95 1.26 -13.11
C MET A 38 -4.73 0.82 -13.95
N PRO A 39 -3.51 1.21 -13.54
CA PRO A 39 -2.30 0.82 -14.25
C PRO A 39 -2.04 -0.68 -14.10
N SER A 40 -1.43 -1.29 -15.12
CA SER A 40 -0.94 -2.66 -14.98
C SER A 40 0.07 -2.77 -13.84
N ARG A 41 0.04 -3.88 -13.10
CA ARG A 41 1.00 -4.15 -12.01
C ARG A 41 2.45 -4.00 -12.47
N ARG A 42 2.77 -4.47 -13.69
CA ARG A 42 4.11 -4.31 -14.28
C ARG A 42 4.50 -2.84 -14.42
N ARG A 43 3.59 -1.98 -14.92
CA ARG A 43 3.86 -0.55 -15.08
C ARG A 43 3.97 0.15 -13.73
N LEU A 44 3.07 -0.17 -12.81
CA LEU A 44 3.10 0.33 -11.43
C LEU A 44 4.47 0.11 -10.78
N LEU A 45 4.98 -1.12 -10.85
CA LEU A 45 6.26 -1.49 -10.26
C LEU A 45 7.45 -0.89 -11.04
N ALA A 46 7.40 -0.84 -12.37
CA ALA A 46 8.48 -0.24 -13.16
C ALA A 46 8.67 1.26 -12.83
N VAL A 47 7.57 2.02 -12.80
CA VAL A 47 7.62 3.45 -12.46
C VAL A 47 7.98 3.66 -10.99
N ALA A 48 7.63 2.72 -10.10
CA ALA A 48 8.07 2.75 -8.70
C ALA A 48 9.59 2.63 -8.59
N ARG A 49 10.22 1.72 -9.34
CA ARG A 49 11.69 1.58 -9.37
C ARG A 49 12.38 2.84 -9.87
N GLU A 50 11.80 3.50 -10.86
CA GLU A 50 12.36 4.71 -11.46
C GLU A 50 12.29 5.93 -10.53
N ILE A 51 11.17 6.13 -9.82
CA ILE A 51 10.93 7.33 -9.02
C ILE A 51 11.31 7.16 -7.55
N LEU A 52 11.12 5.95 -6.99
CA LEU A 52 11.36 5.65 -5.58
C LEU A 52 12.66 4.84 -5.43
N ASP A 53 12.57 3.51 -5.40
CA ASP A 53 13.71 2.59 -5.48
C ASP A 53 13.24 1.14 -5.70
N ASP A 54 14.22 0.23 -5.89
CA ASP A 54 13.96 -1.20 -6.02
C ASP A 54 13.34 -1.81 -4.77
N ARG A 55 13.77 -1.38 -3.58
CA ARG A 55 13.31 -1.93 -2.29
C ARG A 55 11.82 -1.67 -2.07
N PHE A 56 11.35 -0.45 -2.35
CA PHE A 56 9.94 -0.11 -2.31
C PHE A 56 9.14 -0.91 -3.35
N ALA A 57 9.65 -1.03 -4.58
CA ALA A 57 8.97 -1.76 -5.63
C ALA A 57 8.86 -3.27 -5.31
N ASP A 58 9.90 -3.87 -4.75
CA ASP A 58 9.91 -5.29 -4.35
C ASP A 58 8.92 -5.56 -3.20
N ASP A 59 8.89 -4.68 -2.20
CA ASP A 59 7.93 -4.80 -1.09
C ASP A 59 6.49 -4.59 -1.57
N LEU A 60 6.23 -3.59 -2.41
CA LEU A 60 4.91 -3.38 -3.00
C LEU A 60 4.49 -4.58 -3.87
N ALA A 61 5.42 -5.16 -4.62
CA ALA A 61 5.15 -6.38 -5.38
C ALA A 61 4.72 -7.51 -4.44
N THR A 62 5.49 -7.76 -3.39
CA THR A 62 5.23 -8.83 -2.42
C THR A 62 3.86 -8.64 -1.74
N VAL A 63 3.54 -7.42 -1.31
CA VAL A 63 2.24 -7.08 -0.72
C VAL A 63 1.08 -7.32 -1.70
N LEU A 64 1.22 -6.87 -2.95
CA LEU A 64 0.17 -7.07 -3.96
C LEU A 64 -0.02 -8.55 -4.34
N GLU A 65 0.98 -9.40 -4.11
CA GLU A 65 0.88 -10.86 -4.28
C GLU A 65 0.20 -11.55 -3.11
N SER A 66 0.38 -11.03 -1.88
CA SER A 66 -0.20 -11.61 -0.69
C SER A 66 -1.64 -11.15 -0.43
N LEU A 67 -2.01 -9.95 -0.88
CA LEU A 67 -3.32 -9.37 -0.60
C LEU A 67 -4.43 -9.92 -1.52
N PRO A 68 -5.54 -10.42 -0.94
CA PRO A 68 -6.81 -10.60 -1.63
C PRO A 68 -7.27 -9.29 -2.30
N PRO A 69 -7.88 -9.36 -3.49
CA PRO A 69 -8.46 -8.18 -4.14
C PRO A 69 -9.50 -7.50 -3.24
N GLY A 70 -9.31 -6.20 -2.98
CA GLY A 70 -10.25 -5.37 -2.22
C GLY A 70 -10.03 -5.32 -0.70
N GLU A 71 -9.01 -5.99 -0.16
CA GLU A 71 -8.69 -5.93 1.28
C GLU A 71 -8.32 -4.50 1.73
N PHE A 72 -7.55 -3.78 0.91
CA PHE A 72 -7.24 -2.36 1.11
C PHE A 72 -7.99 -1.52 0.08
N GLY A 73 -8.79 -0.57 0.57
CA GLY A 73 -9.56 0.36 -0.26
C GLY A 73 -9.32 1.82 0.12
N ARG A 74 -9.76 2.73 -0.74
CA ARG A 74 -9.68 4.19 -0.50
C ARG A 74 -10.54 4.65 0.68
N ALA A 75 -11.57 3.88 1.02
CA ALA A 75 -12.56 4.16 2.07
C ALA A 75 -12.38 3.29 3.33
N THR A 76 -11.38 2.41 3.36
CA THR A 76 -11.01 1.64 4.55
C THR A 76 -10.00 2.42 5.38
N GLU A 77 -9.96 2.16 6.68
CA GLU A 77 -8.91 2.64 7.56
C GLU A 77 -8.29 1.42 8.28
N PRO A 78 -6.99 1.12 8.07
CA PRO A 78 -6.04 1.82 7.21
C PRO A 78 -6.44 1.75 5.72
N SER A 79 -6.14 2.83 4.98
CA SER A 79 -6.42 2.91 3.55
C SER A 79 -5.26 2.31 2.75
N ASP A 80 -5.50 2.05 1.46
CA ASP A 80 -4.44 1.74 0.51
C ASP A 80 -3.36 2.85 0.42
N ARG A 81 -3.73 4.12 0.63
CA ARG A 81 -2.77 5.24 0.74
C ARG A 81 -1.94 5.14 2.02
N SER A 82 -2.54 4.77 3.15
CA SER A 82 -1.80 4.50 4.40
C SER A 82 -0.77 3.40 4.21
N LEU A 83 -1.14 2.31 3.51
CA LEU A 83 -0.21 1.25 3.15
C LEU A 83 0.97 1.77 2.32
N LEU A 84 0.70 2.56 1.27
CA LEU A 84 1.76 3.15 0.43
C LEU A 84 2.69 4.09 1.20
N VAL A 85 2.14 4.92 2.10
CA VAL A 85 2.95 5.80 2.95
C VAL A 85 3.80 5.00 3.93
N ALA A 86 3.27 3.93 4.51
CA ALA A 86 4.00 3.06 5.42
C ALA A 86 5.16 2.34 4.71
N LEU A 87 4.93 1.80 3.51
CA LEU A 87 5.99 1.20 2.69
C LEU A 87 7.06 2.22 2.31
N ALA A 88 6.68 3.44 1.95
CA ALA A 88 7.63 4.52 1.65
C ALA A 88 8.47 4.89 2.88
N ALA A 89 7.85 4.94 4.06
CA ALA A 89 8.53 5.23 5.32
C ALA A 89 9.51 4.13 5.74
N ARG A 90 9.22 2.86 5.45
CA ARG A 90 10.15 1.73 5.70
C ARG A 90 11.46 1.86 4.92
N HIS A 91 11.46 2.61 3.82
CA HIS A 91 12.64 2.82 2.95
C HIS A 91 13.23 4.23 2.99
N ASP A 92 12.81 5.07 3.95
CA ASP A 92 13.27 6.45 4.13
C ASP A 92 12.99 7.41 2.94
N HIS A 93 11.91 7.13 2.18
CA HIS A 93 11.57 7.91 0.98
C HIS A 93 11.07 9.32 1.27
N LEU A 94 11.27 10.24 0.32
CA LEU A 94 10.70 11.58 0.41
C LEU A 94 9.21 11.53 0.08
N PHE A 95 8.39 12.21 0.88
CA PHE A 95 6.95 12.28 0.68
C PHE A 95 6.56 12.96 -0.64
N ARG A 96 7.44 13.80 -1.19
CA ARG A 96 7.25 14.37 -2.53
C ARG A 96 7.34 13.30 -3.60
N ASP A 97 8.30 12.39 -3.49
CA ASP A 97 8.60 11.40 -4.53
C ASP A 97 7.51 10.32 -4.55
N LEU A 98 7.01 9.92 -3.38
CA LEU A 98 5.83 9.05 -3.28
C LEU A 98 4.61 9.66 -3.98
N ARG A 99 4.33 10.95 -3.74
CA ARG A 99 3.20 11.65 -4.36
C ARG A 99 3.40 11.87 -5.86
N ALA A 100 4.64 12.10 -6.29
CA ALA A 100 4.99 12.21 -7.70
C ALA A 100 4.79 10.87 -8.42
N TRP A 101 5.20 9.77 -7.80
CA TRP A 101 4.97 8.42 -8.32
C TRP A 101 3.47 8.09 -8.41
N ALA A 102 2.71 8.33 -7.35
CA ALA A 102 1.28 8.01 -7.32
C ALA A 102 0.46 8.79 -8.37
N GLY A 103 0.87 10.03 -8.67
CA GLY A 103 0.27 10.88 -9.69
C GLY A 103 0.96 10.82 -11.06
N ALA A 104 1.92 9.91 -11.27
CA ALA A 104 2.67 9.83 -12.51
C ALA A 104 1.75 9.42 -13.68
N ASP A 105 2.11 9.87 -14.89
CA ASP A 105 1.33 9.56 -16.09
C ASP A 105 1.29 8.05 -16.38
N GLY A 106 0.07 7.54 -16.56
CA GLY A 106 -0.21 6.11 -16.66
C GLY A 106 0.03 5.30 -15.37
N ILE A 107 0.16 5.97 -14.21
CA ILE A 107 -0.03 5.38 -12.87
C ILE A 107 -1.34 5.90 -12.28
N GLY A 108 -1.45 7.22 -12.06
CA GLY A 108 -2.71 7.90 -11.72
C GLY A 108 -3.51 7.31 -10.56
N ILE A 109 -2.88 6.58 -9.62
CA ILE A 109 -3.62 5.80 -8.61
C ILE A 109 -4.29 6.71 -7.56
N ALA A 110 -3.70 7.86 -7.25
CA ALA A 110 -4.29 8.84 -6.34
C ALA A 110 -3.70 10.25 -6.56
N PRO A 111 -4.50 11.31 -6.43
CA PRO A 111 -4.01 12.69 -6.40
C PRO A 111 -3.03 12.95 -5.26
N ALA A 112 -2.00 13.76 -5.52
CA ALA A 112 -0.93 14.05 -4.56
C ALA A 112 -1.42 14.58 -3.21
N GLN A 113 -2.50 15.37 -3.21
CA GLN A 113 -3.06 15.96 -1.99
C GLN A 113 -3.67 14.93 -1.03
N GLU A 114 -4.14 13.78 -1.54
CA GLU A 114 -4.90 12.81 -0.76
C GLU A 114 -4.04 12.07 0.27
N PHE A 115 -2.74 11.95 0.02
CA PHE A 115 -1.80 11.29 0.93
C PHE A 115 -1.55 12.07 2.24
N THR A 116 -1.97 13.35 2.32
CA THR A 116 -1.65 14.20 3.48
C THR A 116 -2.33 13.69 4.74
N GLY A 117 -3.59 13.25 4.63
CA GLY A 117 -4.37 12.69 5.73
C GLY A 117 -3.77 11.36 6.21
N ASP A 118 -3.48 10.44 5.27
CA ASP A 118 -2.92 9.13 5.60
C ASP A 118 -1.54 9.25 6.27
N ARG A 119 -0.68 10.15 5.77
CA ARG A 119 0.60 10.47 6.43
C ARG A 119 0.38 10.99 7.85
N GLN A 120 -0.57 11.88 8.04
CA GLN A 120 -0.84 12.45 9.36
C GLN A 120 -1.35 11.39 10.34
N ALA A 121 -2.25 10.51 9.91
CA ALA A 121 -2.77 9.41 10.73
C ALA A 121 -1.66 8.45 11.19
N LEU A 122 -0.70 8.13 10.32
CA LEU A 122 0.46 7.30 10.66
C LEU A 122 1.44 8.00 11.63
N VAL A 123 1.60 9.32 11.51
CA VAL A 123 2.43 10.11 12.44
C VAL A 123 1.79 10.21 13.81
N GLU A 124 0.48 10.46 13.86
CA GLU A 124 -0.27 10.55 15.12
C GLU A 124 -0.23 9.23 15.90
N ARG A 125 -0.28 8.10 15.19
CA ARG A 125 -0.14 6.75 15.77
C ARG A 125 1.30 6.33 16.08
N GLU A 126 2.28 7.23 15.88
CA GLU A 126 3.70 6.98 16.11
C GLU A 126 4.24 5.78 15.31
N LEU A 127 3.66 5.51 14.13
CA LEU A 127 4.12 4.45 13.23
C LEU A 127 5.27 4.94 12.35
N ILE A 128 5.19 6.21 11.95
CA ILE A 128 6.20 6.89 11.14
C ILE A 128 6.50 8.26 11.72
N GLU A 129 7.66 8.79 11.36
CA GLU A 129 8.01 10.20 11.47
C GLU A 129 8.07 10.86 10.09
N SER A 130 7.89 12.18 10.09
CA SER A 130 7.99 13.03 8.91
C SER A 130 9.02 14.13 9.15
N ILE A 131 10.25 13.86 8.78
CA ILE A 131 11.43 14.68 9.08
C ILE A 131 11.60 15.77 8.02
N LYS A 132 11.72 17.02 8.43
CA LYS A 132 12.05 18.12 7.51
C LYS A 132 13.51 18.01 7.07
N VAL A 133 13.75 17.96 5.77
CA VAL A 133 15.08 17.86 5.18
C VAL A 133 15.34 19.04 4.24
N PRO A 134 16.55 19.64 4.26
CA PRO A 134 16.90 20.69 3.31
C PRO A 134 16.82 20.17 1.87
N ALA A 135 16.28 20.98 0.96
CA ALA A 135 16.05 20.59 -0.44
C ALA A 135 16.52 21.68 -1.41
N GLY A 136 17.75 22.16 -1.22
CA GLY A 136 18.28 23.30 -1.96
C GLY A 136 17.52 24.61 -1.66
N PRO A 137 17.56 25.61 -2.55
CA PRO A 137 16.77 26.83 -2.40
C PRO A 137 15.28 26.50 -2.60
N GLY A 138 14.52 26.48 -1.50
CA GLY A 138 13.10 26.14 -1.54
C GLY A 138 12.52 25.78 -0.17
N ARG A 139 11.28 25.27 -0.19
CA ARG A 139 10.65 24.73 1.03
C ARG A 139 11.35 23.40 1.39
N PRO A 140 11.61 23.14 2.68
CA PRO A 140 12.15 21.86 3.10
C PRO A 140 11.20 20.74 2.68
N MET A 141 11.78 19.61 2.28
CA MET A 141 11.03 18.41 1.94
C MET A 141 10.76 17.57 3.18
N LEU A 142 9.78 16.67 3.09
CA LEU A 142 9.47 15.74 4.17
C LEU A 142 10.04 14.37 3.81
N ARG A 143 10.93 13.85 4.64
CA ARG A 143 11.37 12.46 4.61
C ARG A 143 10.47 11.64 5.52
N LEU A 144 9.89 10.58 4.98
CA LEU A 144 9.12 9.61 5.74
C LEU A 144 10.09 8.60 6.34
N ARG A 145 9.92 8.24 7.61
CA ARG A 145 10.74 7.22 8.26
C ARG A 145 9.88 6.37 9.19
N ALA A 146 9.90 5.06 9.04
CA ALA A 146 9.23 4.18 9.99
C ALA A 146 9.94 4.23 11.34
N VAL A 147 9.15 4.31 12.42
CA VAL A 147 9.66 4.34 13.80
C VAL A 147 9.02 3.27 14.69
N ASP A 148 7.87 2.72 14.29
CA ASP A 148 7.32 1.55 14.96
C ASP A 148 8.16 0.30 14.69
N ASP A 149 8.52 -0.38 15.77
CA ASP A 149 9.38 -1.55 15.77
C ASP A 149 8.77 -2.76 15.04
N ALA A 150 7.43 -2.89 15.04
CA ALA A 150 6.76 -3.96 14.31
C ALA A 150 6.74 -3.65 12.81
N LEU A 151 6.45 -2.40 12.44
CA LEU A 151 6.48 -1.96 11.03
C LEU A 151 7.88 -2.08 10.42
N LEU A 152 8.93 -1.73 11.18
CA LEU A 152 10.32 -1.84 10.74
C LEU A 152 10.79 -3.27 10.51
N ARG A 153 10.33 -4.21 11.35
CA ARG A 153 10.78 -5.61 11.31
C ARG A 153 9.86 -6.54 10.51
N ALA A 154 8.65 -6.09 10.18
CA ALA A 154 7.72 -6.86 9.36
C ALA A 154 8.34 -7.22 8.01
N ARG A 155 8.09 -8.46 7.57
CA ARG A 155 8.20 -8.82 6.15
C ARG A 155 7.17 -8.01 5.37
N ALA A 156 7.40 -7.85 4.07
CA ALA A 156 6.53 -7.00 3.24
C ALA A 156 5.07 -7.47 3.31
N GLU A 157 4.81 -8.77 3.20
CA GLU A 157 3.49 -9.38 3.28
C GLU A 157 2.80 -9.24 4.66
N GLU A 158 3.55 -8.90 5.72
CA GLU A 158 3.02 -8.70 7.08
C GLU A 158 2.64 -7.24 7.37
N VAL A 159 3.10 -6.29 6.54
CA VAL A 159 2.82 -4.86 6.71
C VAL A 159 1.32 -4.56 6.77
N PRO A 160 0.45 -5.14 5.92
CA PRO A 160 -1.00 -4.94 6.01
C PRO A 160 -1.56 -5.26 7.42
N SER A 161 -1.28 -6.45 7.95
CA SER A 161 -1.75 -6.88 9.26
C SER A 161 -1.16 -6.05 10.41
N VAL A 162 0.09 -5.59 10.27
CA VAL A 162 0.67 -4.64 11.23
C VAL A 162 -0.10 -3.33 11.23
N LEU A 163 -0.45 -2.78 10.08
CA LEU A 163 -1.23 -1.55 10.01
C LEU A 163 -2.62 -1.75 10.63
N GLU A 164 -3.36 -2.78 10.24
CA GLU A 164 -4.67 -3.09 10.82
C GLU A 164 -4.61 -3.16 12.34
N GLY A 165 -3.70 -3.98 12.88
CA GLY A 165 -3.55 -4.15 14.33
C GLY A 165 -3.15 -2.86 15.07
N ARG A 166 -2.55 -1.86 14.39
CA ARG A 166 -2.22 -0.57 14.98
C ARG A 166 -3.34 0.46 14.86
N PHE A 167 -4.14 0.38 13.80
CA PHE A 167 -5.32 1.22 13.63
C PHE A 167 -6.50 0.77 14.49
N ASP A 168 -6.55 -0.51 14.88
CA ASP A 168 -7.51 -1.05 15.85
C ASP A 168 -7.26 -0.61 17.30
N LEU A 169 -6.05 -0.11 17.60
CA LEU A 169 -5.73 0.36 18.94
C LEU A 169 -6.47 1.66 19.25
N PRO A 170 -7.05 1.81 20.46
CA PRO A 170 -7.70 3.05 20.85
C PRO A 170 -6.70 4.21 20.79
N THR A 171 -7.10 5.33 20.22
CA THR A 171 -6.33 6.57 20.29
C THR A 171 -6.87 7.50 21.38
N ASP A 172 -5.99 8.32 21.95
CA ASP A 172 -6.42 9.45 22.80
C ASP A 172 -7.00 10.60 21.97
N ALA A 173 -7.39 11.69 22.63
CA ALA A 173 -7.93 12.88 21.97
C ALA A 173 -6.94 13.54 20.99
N ASP A 174 -5.64 13.25 21.14
CA ASP A 174 -4.56 13.75 20.29
C ASP A 174 -4.21 12.78 19.15
N GLY A 175 -4.94 11.67 19.00
CA GLY A 175 -4.71 10.66 17.96
C GLY A 175 -3.56 9.69 18.25
N ARG A 176 -2.93 9.77 19.43
CA ARG A 176 -1.87 8.85 19.85
C ARG A 176 -2.45 7.54 20.31
N THR A 177 -1.78 6.43 19.98
CA THR A 177 -2.18 5.12 20.50
C THR A 177 -2.13 5.16 22.03
N ARG A 178 -3.27 4.88 22.67
CA ARG A 178 -3.38 4.86 24.12
C ARG A 178 -2.56 3.68 24.62
N HIS A 179 -1.36 3.96 25.12
CA HIS A 179 -0.63 2.99 25.91
C HIS A 179 -1.42 2.74 27.19
N ASP A 180 -2.21 1.67 27.22
CA ASP A 180 -2.84 1.21 28.46
C ASP A 180 -1.73 1.05 29.50
N ALA A 181 -1.84 1.81 30.58
CA ALA A 181 -0.89 1.94 31.67
C ALA A 181 -0.79 0.66 32.54
N GLY A 182 -0.80 -0.53 31.90
CA GLY A 182 -0.68 -1.84 32.52
C GLY A 182 0.76 -2.36 32.63
N ARG A 183 1.76 -1.65 32.11
CA ARG A 183 3.17 -1.87 32.46
C ARG A 183 3.57 -0.82 33.49
N GLY A 184 3.54 -1.24 34.75
CA GLY A 184 3.64 -0.40 35.93
C GLY A 184 4.66 0.74 35.82
N GLU A 185 4.24 1.89 36.31
CA GLU A 185 5.00 3.10 36.56
C GLU A 185 6.46 2.77 36.96
N ARG A 186 7.36 2.75 35.98
CA ARG A 186 8.78 2.97 36.25
C ARG A 186 8.91 4.44 36.58
N ARG A 187 8.63 4.78 37.85
CA ARG A 187 8.94 6.09 38.40
C ARG A 187 10.38 6.44 38.03
N PRO A 188 10.62 7.61 37.42
CA PRO A 188 11.96 8.04 37.08
C PRO A 188 12.88 7.98 38.31
N VAL A 189 14.15 7.66 38.09
CA VAL A 189 15.13 7.37 39.16
C VAL A 189 15.23 8.51 40.19
N TRP A 190 14.93 9.75 39.80
CA TRP A 190 14.96 10.93 40.66
C TRP A 190 13.81 11.02 41.69
N GLU A 191 12.76 10.21 41.57
CA GLU A 191 11.66 10.19 42.54
C GLU A 191 11.86 9.20 43.71
N ARG A 192 12.98 8.49 43.73
CA ARG A 192 13.31 7.57 44.83
C ARG A 192 13.79 8.39 46.04
N LYS A 193 12.91 8.60 47.02
CA LYS A 193 13.33 9.07 48.36
C LYS A 193 14.38 8.10 48.91
N ARG A 194 15.60 8.60 49.15
CA ARG A 194 16.59 7.88 49.94
C ARG A 194 16.07 7.73 51.37
N ARG A 195 15.91 6.48 51.82
CA ARG A 195 15.90 6.11 53.23
C ARG A 195 17.20 5.40 53.53
#